data_AF-A0A4D6HAR1-F1
#
_entry.id   AF-A0A4D6HAR1-F1
#
_cell.length_a   1.000
_cell.length_b   1.000
_cell.length_c   1.000
_cell.angle_alpha   90.00
_cell.angle_beta   90.00
_cell.angle_gamma   90.00
#
_symmetry.space_group_name_H-M   'P 1'
#
loop_
_entity.id
_entity.type
_entity.pdbx_description
1 polymer ?
#
loop_
_entity_poly.entity_id
_entity_poly.type
_entity_poly.pdbx_seq_one_letter_code
_entity_poly.pdbx_strand_id
1 'polypeptide(L)'
;MARELTERTASILDSASTWEGVRRVVRSERRHGTTTLRVDGRAFGRVETDGVEACLPGKLPRTVVRHGLADAELEAGWTRLDLDDASVHDAVVLLRVAYLSHVARTQRNRADAFQSVDLDAALDELDLSPGTIHLVREQARP
;
A
#
# COMPACT_ATOMS: atom_id res chain seq x y z
N MET A 1 -1.17 -19.93 15.38
CA MET A 1 -0.10 -18.96 15.08
C MET A 1 0.44 -19.11 13.65
N ALA A 2 1.33 -20.05 13.31
CA ALA A 2 1.92 -20.08 11.94
C ALA A 2 0.92 -20.20 10.77
N ARG A 3 -0.12 -21.04 10.92
CA ARG A 3 -1.18 -21.19 9.91
C ARG A 3 -2.05 -19.94 9.76
N GLU A 4 -2.38 -19.31 10.88
CA GLU A 4 -3.22 -18.11 10.94
C GLU A 4 -2.52 -16.91 10.29
N LEU A 5 -1.22 -16.72 10.56
CA LEU A 5 -0.42 -15.68 9.88
C LEU A 5 -0.36 -15.93 8.38
N THR A 6 -0.26 -17.20 7.95
CA THR A 6 -0.30 -17.56 6.53
C THR A 6 -1.64 -17.21 5.88
N GLU A 7 -2.75 -17.49 6.55
CA GLU A 7 -4.11 -17.14 6.09
C GLU A 7 -4.31 -15.62 6.02
N ARG A 8 -3.79 -14.86 7.00
CA ARG A 8 -3.80 -13.39 7.00
C ARG A 8 -3.00 -12.82 5.83
N THR A 9 -1.76 -13.27 5.63
CA THR A 9 -0.92 -12.87 4.48
C THR A 9 -1.61 -13.18 3.16
N ALA A 10 -2.24 -14.35 3.01
CA ALA A 10 -3.00 -14.71 1.82
C ALA A 10 -4.18 -13.75 1.58
N SER A 11 -4.97 -13.44 2.62
CA SER A 11 -6.10 -12.51 2.53
C SER A 11 -5.68 -11.10 2.12
N ILE A 12 -4.55 -10.61 2.64
CA ILE A 12 -3.98 -9.30 2.26
C ILE A 12 -3.61 -9.31 0.77
N LEU A 13 -2.89 -10.34 0.33
CA LEU A 13 -2.45 -10.50 -1.05
C LEU A 13 -3.63 -10.64 -2.01
N ASP A 14 -4.65 -11.42 -1.64
CA ASP A 14 -5.89 -11.64 -2.40
C ASP A 14 -6.66 -10.34 -2.59
N SER A 15 -6.79 -9.55 -1.53
CA SER A 15 -7.37 -8.21 -1.64
C SER A 15 -6.58 -7.33 -2.61
N ALA A 16 -5.25 -7.23 -2.45
CA ALA A 16 -4.41 -6.37 -3.27
C ALA A 16 -4.36 -6.76 -4.76
N SER A 17 -4.54 -8.04 -5.09
CA SER A 17 -4.51 -8.50 -6.49
C SER A 17 -5.76 -8.25 -7.29
N THR A 18 -6.85 -7.82 -6.64
CA THR A 18 -8.03 -7.36 -7.36
C THR A 18 -7.85 -5.96 -7.95
N TRP A 19 -6.80 -5.23 -7.55
CA TRP A 19 -6.59 -3.83 -7.94
C TRP A 19 -6.02 -3.73 -9.36
N GLU A 20 -6.48 -2.72 -10.10
CA GLU A 20 -6.09 -2.51 -11.49
C GLU A 20 -4.56 -2.40 -11.63
N GLY A 21 -3.97 -3.24 -12.48
CA GLY A 21 -2.55 -3.21 -12.80
C GLY A 21 -1.62 -3.79 -11.74
N VAL A 22 -2.14 -4.32 -10.63
CA VAL A 22 -1.31 -4.94 -9.59
C VAL A 22 -0.85 -6.34 -10.00
N ARG A 23 0.44 -6.62 -9.78
CA ARG A 23 1.06 -7.94 -9.97
C ARG A 23 1.80 -8.37 -8.71
N ARG A 24 1.67 -9.64 -8.33
CA ARG A 24 2.46 -10.28 -7.28
C ARG A 24 3.78 -10.80 -7.88
N VAL A 25 4.89 -10.51 -7.21
CA VAL A 25 6.20 -11.08 -7.53
C VAL A 25 6.73 -11.75 -6.27
N VAL A 26 6.76 -13.08 -6.28
CA VAL A 26 7.39 -13.90 -5.25
C VAL A 26 8.87 -13.98 -5.58
N ARG A 27 9.76 -13.50 -4.71
CA ARG A 27 11.21 -13.70 -4.87
C ARG A 27 11.65 -14.90 -4.04
N SER A 28 12.28 -15.89 -4.67
CA SER A 28 12.58 -17.18 -4.05
C SER A 28 13.96 -17.30 -3.38
N GLU A 29 14.85 -16.30 -3.37
CA GLU A 29 16.28 -16.60 -3.06
C GLU A 29 17.02 -15.74 -2.03
N ARG A 30 16.43 -14.67 -1.44
CA ARG A 30 17.14 -13.87 -0.41
C ARG A 30 16.33 -13.44 0.82
N ARG A 31 15.00 -13.47 0.73
CA ARG A 31 14.07 -13.34 1.86
C ARG A 31 12.98 -14.38 1.65
N HIS A 32 13.12 -15.53 2.30
CA HIS A 32 12.07 -16.54 2.26
C HIS A 32 10.77 -15.94 2.80
N GLY A 33 9.67 -16.02 2.07
CA GLY A 33 8.34 -15.61 2.53
C GLY A 33 7.87 -14.20 2.17
N THR A 34 8.68 -13.36 1.51
CA THR A 34 8.24 -12.01 1.08
C THR A 34 7.58 -12.05 -0.30
N THR A 35 6.34 -11.54 -0.40
CA THR A 35 5.69 -11.25 -1.68
C THR A 35 5.73 -9.76 -1.97
N THR A 36 6.32 -9.36 -3.10
CA THR A 36 6.34 -7.95 -3.52
C THR A 36 5.14 -7.66 -4.42
N LEU A 37 4.39 -6.61 -4.09
CA LEU A 37 3.32 -6.06 -4.92
C LEU A 37 3.87 -4.95 -5.82
N ARG A 38 3.58 -5.04 -7.12
CA ARG A 38 4.01 -4.07 -8.11
C ARG A 38 2.82 -3.53 -8.90
N VAL A 39 2.90 -2.27 -9.28
CA VAL A 39 1.97 -1.58 -10.18
C VAL A 39 2.80 -0.78 -11.18
N ASP A 40 2.45 -0.86 -12.47
CA ASP A 40 3.22 -0.24 -13.57
C ASP A 40 4.74 -0.52 -13.49
N GLY A 41 5.10 -1.77 -13.18
CA GLY A 41 6.49 -2.21 -13.05
C GLY A 41 7.21 -1.71 -11.78
N ARG A 42 6.61 -0.87 -10.94
CA ARG A 42 7.20 -0.33 -9.71
C ARG A 42 6.68 -1.06 -8.47
N ALA A 43 7.56 -1.35 -7.52
CA ALA A 43 7.14 -1.89 -6.23
C ALA A 43 6.47 -0.80 -5.39
N PHE A 44 5.31 -1.12 -4.83
CA PHE A 44 4.59 -0.22 -3.93
C PHE A 44 4.30 -0.87 -2.57
N GLY A 45 4.33 -2.21 -2.49
CA GLY A 45 4.06 -2.94 -1.27
C GLY A 45 4.89 -4.22 -1.16
N ARG A 46 5.11 -4.69 0.06
CA ARG A 46 5.66 -6.00 0.38
C ARG A 46 4.83 -6.60 1.50
N VAL A 47 4.58 -7.90 1.41
CA VAL A 47 3.83 -8.64 2.43
C VAL A 47 4.72 -9.79 2.88
N GLU A 48 4.94 -9.83 4.19
CA GLU A 48 5.69 -10.85 4.92
C GLU A 48 4.76 -11.45 5.99
N THR A 49 5.17 -12.54 6.64
CA THR A 49 4.35 -13.21 7.66
C THR A 49 4.11 -12.36 8.91
N ASP A 50 5.04 -11.46 9.23
CA ASP A 50 5.06 -10.64 10.43
C ASP A 50 4.68 -9.18 10.16
N GLY A 51 4.49 -8.79 8.89
CA GLY A 51 4.26 -7.40 8.57
C GLY A 51 4.02 -7.09 7.10
N VAL A 52 3.65 -5.84 6.88
CA VAL A 52 3.47 -5.25 5.56
C VAL A 52 4.32 -4.00 5.46
N GLU A 53 5.02 -3.88 4.33
CA GLU A 53 5.73 -2.64 4.01
C GLU A 53 5.04 -1.93 2.85
N ALA A 54 4.96 -0.60 2.91
CA ALA A 54 4.36 0.24 1.87
C ALA A 54 5.31 1.37 1.47
N CYS A 55 5.50 1.55 0.16
CA CYS A 55 6.35 2.59 -0.41
C CYS A 55 5.52 3.84 -0.71
N LEU A 56 5.78 4.91 0.03
CA LEU A 56 5.00 6.13 0.04
C LEU A 56 5.87 7.35 -0.32
N PRO A 57 5.41 8.24 -1.22
CA PRO A 57 6.19 9.40 -1.61
C PRO A 57 6.10 10.57 -0.63
N GLY A 58 7.16 11.39 -0.60
CA GLY A 58 7.13 12.71 0.03
C GLY A 58 6.87 12.65 1.54
N LYS A 59 5.82 13.35 1.99
CA LYS A 59 5.45 13.46 3.42
C LYS A 59 4.53 12.33 3.90
N LEU A 60 4.09 11.45 3.01
CA LEU A 60 3.17 10.37 3.38
C LEU A 60 3.75 9.40 4.41
N PRO A 61 5.02 8.93 4.33
CA PRO A 61 5.58 8.02 5.34
C PRO A 61 5.39 8.53 6.77
N ARG A 62 5.85 9.76 7.03
CA ARG A 62 5.68 10.43 8.30
C ARG A 62 4.23 10.64 8.71
N THR A 63 3.35 10.89 7.75
CA THR A 63 1.93 11.16 8.02
C THR A 63 1.20 9.89 8.43
N VAL A 64 1.39 8.79 7.69
CA VAL A 64 0.75 7.51 8.02
C VAL A 64 1.24 6.98 9.36
N VAL A 65 2.52 7.17 9.70
CA VAL A 65 3.06 6.80 11.03
C VAL A 65 2.48 7.67 12.14
N ARG A 66 2.46 8.99 11.94
CA ARG A 66 1.88 9.93 12.93
C ARG A 66 0.41 9.63 13.23
N HIS A 67 -0.34 9.11 12.26
CA HIS A 67 -1.76 8.79 12.40
C HIS A 67 -2.05 7.32 12.70
N GLY A 68 -1.02 6.50 12.95
CA GLY A 68 -1.18 5.11 13.39
C GLY A 68 -1.58 4.12 12.30
N LEU A 69 -1.44 4.48 11.02
CA LEU A 69 -1.65 3.54 9.90
C LEU A 69 -0.40 2.70 9.60
N ALA A 70 0.75 3.10 10.12
CA ALA A 70 2.01 2.37 10.08
C ALA A 70 2.76 2.58 11.41
N ASP A 71 3.59 1.62 11.79
CA ASP A 71 4.34 1.67 13.05
C ASP A 71 5.64 2.47 12.91
N ALA A 72 6.27 2.40 11.74
CA ALA A 72 7.57 3.03 11.51
C ALA A 72 7.81 3.50 10.08
N GLU A 73 8.64 4.54 9.95
CA GLU A 73 9.29 4.91 8.70
C GLU A 73 10.53 4.04 8.49
N LEU A 74 10.72 3.56 7.26
CA LEU A 74 11.90 2.85 6.81
C LEU A 74 12.66 3.70 5.77
N GLU A 75 13.80 3.19 5.31
CA GLU A 75 14.58 3.86 4.29
C GLU A 75 13.84 3.99 2.95
N ALA A 76 14.26 4.97 2.14
CA ALA A 76 13.79 5.17 0.76
C ALA A 76 12.26 5.33 0.61
N GLY A 77 11.59 5.89 1.63
CA GLY A 77 10.15 6.16 1.61
C GLY A 77 9.28 4.94 1.89
N TRP A 78 9.88 3.84 2.36
CA TRP A 78 9.12 2.71 2.85
C TRP A 78 8.58 2.98 4.26
N THR A 79 7.52 2.30 4.61
CA THR A 79 6.91 2.27 5.95
C THR A 79 6.58 0.83 6.30
N ARG A 80 6.53 0.52 7.60
CA ARG A 80 6.26 -0.81 8.15
C ARG A 80 4.99 -0.77 8.99
N LEU A 81 4.14 -1.76 8.82
CA LEU A 81 3.06 -2.12 9.75
C LEU A 81 3.28 -3.58 10.18
N ASP A 82 3.43 -3.81 11.47
CA ASP A 82 3.59 -5.14 12.07
C ASP A 82 2.22 -5.80 12.25
N LEU A 83 2.10 -7.05 11.82
CA LEU A 83 0.84 -7.78 11.82
C LEU A 83 0.49 -8.41 13.17
N ASP A 84 1.40 -8.37 14.15
CA ASP A 84 1.13 -8.93 15.48
C ASP A 84 -0.03 -8.21 16.17
N ASP A 85 -0.10 -6.88 16.06
CA ASP A 85 -1.14 -6.04 16.68
C ASP A 85 -2.13 -5.43 15.66
N ALA A 86 -1.77 -5.36 14.38
CA ALA A 86 -2.63 -4.80 13.33
C ALA A 86 -3.61 -5.82 12.78
N SER A 87 -4.73 -5.39 12.21
CA SER A 87 -5.67 -6.28 11.51
C SER A 87 -5.28 -6.49 10.03
N VAL A 88 -5.89 -7.49 9.37
CA VAL A 88 -5.80 -7.62 7.90
C VAL A 88 -6.32 -6.38 7.19
N HIS A 89 -7.36 -5.75 7.74
CA HIS A 89 -7.95 -4.54 7.18
C HIS A 89 -6.95 -3.40 7.17
N ASP A 90 -6.28 -3.12 8.29
CA ASP A 90 -5.29 -2.03 8.41
C ASP A 90 -4.14 -2.20 7.42
N ALA A 91 -3.66 -3.44 7.28
CA ALA A 91 -2.63 -3.79 6.31
C ALA A 91 -3.08 -3.56 4.86
N VAL A 92 -4.32 -3.91 4.54
CA VAL A 92 -4.92 -3.65 3.22
C VAL A 92 -5.08 -2.15 2.99
N VAL A 93 -5.50 -1.37 3.99
CA VAL A 93 -5.64 0.09 3.91
C VAL A 93 -4.29 0.76 3.66
N LEU A 94 -3.23 0.39 4.41
CA LEU A 94 -1.88 0.92 4.19
C LEU A 94 -1.38 0.67 2.77
N LEU A 95 -1.55 -0.56 2.26
CA LEU A 95 -1.20 -0.91 0.88
C LEU A 95 -2.05 -0.15 -0.14
N ARG A 96 -3.33 0.05 0.15
CA ARG A 96 -4.24 0.79 -0.71
C ARG A 96 -3.82 2.25 -0.82
N VAL A 97 -3.38 2.89 0.27
CA VAL A 97 -2.83 4.26 0.24
C VAL A 97 -1.60 4.35 -0.66
N ALA A 98 -0.68 3.39 -0.58
CA ALA A 98 0.49 3.36 -1.46
C ALA A 98 0.12 3.14 -2.94
N TYR A 99 -0.84 2.26 -3.21
CA TYR A 99 -1.40 2.06 -4.53
C TYR A 99 -2.06 3.32 -5.10
N LEU A 100 -2.97 3.96 -4.35
CA LEU A 100 -3.68 5.17 -4.78
C LEU A 100 -2.72 6.35 -4.95
N SER A 101 -1.69 6.46 -4.13
CA SER A 101 -0.59 7.43 -4.33
C SER A 101 0.14 7.21 -5.66
N HIS A 102 0.38 5.96 -6.03
CA HIS A 102 0.96 5.64 -7.33
C HIS A 102 -0.01 6.01 -8.47
N VAL A 103 -1.29 5.65 -8.36
CA VAL A 103 -2.32 5.98 -9.35
C VAL A 103 -2.42 7.49 -9.56
N ALA A 104 -2.54 8.27 -8.48
CA ALA A 104 -2.61 9.73 -8.49
C ALA A 104 -1.43 10.36 -9.27
N ARG A 105 -0.21 9.93 -8.95
CA ARG A 105 1.01 10.42 -9.63
C ARG A 105 1.08 10.02 -11.10
N THR A 106 0.58 8.83 -11.43
CA THR A 106 0.58 8.36 -12.81
C THR A 106 -0.47 9.09 -13.64
N GLN A 107 -1.70 9.24 -13.13
CA GLN A 107 -2.79 9.99 -13.76
C GLN A 107 -2.41 11.45 -14.03
N ARG A 108 -1.66 12.09 -13.13
CA ARG A 108 -1.10 13.43 -13.34
C ARG A 108 -0.29 13.53 -14.64
N ASN A 109 0.49 12.50 -14.97
CA ASN A 109 1.39 12.50 -16.13
C ASN A 109 0.78 11.81 -17.37
N ARG A 110 -0.17 10.90 -17.16
CA ARG A 110 -0.84 10.07 -18.18
C ARG A 110 -2.31 9.94 -17.78
N ALA A 111 -3.13 10.87 -18.27
CA ALA A 111 -4.55 10.95 -17.92
C ALA A 111 -5.35 9.69 -18.29
N ASP A 112 -4.86 8.89 -19.24
CA ASP A 112 -5.46 7.65 -19.71
C ASP A 112 -5.04 6.40 -18.89
N ALA A 113 -4.17 6.54 -17.89
CA ALA A 113 -3.77 5.42 -17.04
C ALA A 113 -4.75 5.22 -15.87
N PHE A 114 -5.05 3.96 -15.54
CA PHE A 114 -5.93 3.60 -14.41
C PHE A 114 -7.33 4.22 -14.49
N GLN A 115 -7.94 4.23 -15.69
CA GLN A 115 -9.24 4.88 -15.94
C GLN A 115 -10.38 4.23 -15.14
N SER A 116 -10.23 2.97 -14.71
CA SER A 116 -11.25 2.31 -13.89
C SER A 116 -11.18 2.71 -12.40
N VAL A 117 -10.14 3.45 -12.00
CA VAL A 117 -9.95 3.90 -10.62
C VAL A 117 -10.42 5.35 -10.48
N ASP A 118 -11.58 5.52 -9.85
CA ASP A 118 -12.00 6.80 -9.29
C ASP A 118 -11.20 7.06 -8.00
N LEU A 119 -10.20 7.94 -8.08
CA LEU A 119 -9.29 8.22 -6.97
C LEU A 119 -10.01 8.83 -5.77
N ASP A 120 -10.97 9.73 -6.00
CA ASP A 120 -11.64 10.43 -4.91
C ASP A 120 -12.60 9.50 -4.19
N ALA A 121 -13.42 8.74 -4.94
CA ALA A 121 -14.29 7.73 -4.36
C ALA A 121 -13.49 6.67 -3.59
N ALA A 122 -12.39 6.18 -4.17
CA ALA A 122 -11.55 5.18 -3.53
C ALA A 122 -10.84 5.69 -2.26
N LEU A 123 -10.61 6.99 -2.12
CA LEU A 123 -10.06 7.58 -0.90
C LEU A 123 -11.14 7.82 0.17
N ASP A 124 -12.35 8.21 -0.24
CA ASP A 124 -13.47 8.47 0.66
C ASP A 124 -14.02 7.17 1.29
N GLU A 125 -13.82 6.02 0.64
CA GLU A 125 -14.11 4.69 1.20
C GLU A 125 -13.13 4.27 2.31
N LEU A 126 -11.96 4.91 2.41
CA LEU A 126 -10.96 4.57 3.41
C LEU A 126 -11.12 5.48 4.64
N ASP A 127 -11.20 4.87 5.82
CA ASP A 127 -11.22 5.60 7.09
C ASP A 127 -9.83 6.16 7.42
N LEU A 128 -9.42 7.19 6.67
CA LEU A 128 -8.11 7.82 6.74
C LEU A 128 -8.18 9.18 7.42
N SER A 129 -7.08 9.57 8.05
CA SER A 129 -6.96 10.94 8.54
C SER A 129 -7.06 11.94 7.36
N PRO A 130 -7.66 13.13 7.58
CA PRO A 130 -7.76 14.16 6.54
C PRO A 130 -6.40 14.57 5.96
N GLY A 131 -5.33 14.49 6.77
CA GLY A 131 -3.97 14.77 6.33
C GLY A 131 -3.45 13.76 5.31
N THR A 132 -3.74 12.47 5.50
CA THR A 132 -3.39 11.41 4.55
C THR A 132 -4.15 11.59 3.23
N ILE A 133 -5.47 11.79 3.30
CA ILE A 133 -6.33 12.01 2.11
C ILE A 133 -5.82 13.21 1.31
N HIS A 134 -5.59 14.34 1.99
CA HIS A 134 -5.08 15.55 1.35
C HIS A 134 -3.76 15.30 0.61
N LEU A 135 -2.79 14.62 1.25
CA LEU A 135 -1.49 14.34 0.64
C LEU A 135 -1.56 13.39 -0.56
N VAL A 136 -2.53 12.47 -0.61
CA VAL A 136 -2.74 11.62 -1.81
C VAL A 136 -3.35 12.46 -2.93
N ARG A 137 -4.40 13.24 -2.65
CA ARG A 137 -5.06 14.11 -3.63
C ARG A 137 -4.10 15.14 -4.25
N GLU A 138 -3.22 15.73 -3.46
CA GLU A 138 -2.20 16.68 -3.93
C GLU A 138 -1.26 16.07 -4.99
N GLN A 139 -1.08 14.75 -5.00
CA GLN A 139 -0.22 14.10 -5.99
C GLN A 139 -0.83 14.03 -7.39
N ALA A 140 -2.16 14.07 -7.49
CA ALA A 140 -2.88 14.12 -8.76
C ALA A 140 -2.97 15.54 -9.33
N ARG A 141 -2.67 16.58 -8.52
CA ARG A 141 -2.75 17.97 -8.96
C ARG A 141 -1.58 18.32 -9.92
N PRO A 142 -1.85 19.08 -11.01
CA PRO A 142 -0.84 19.48 -11.99
C PRO A 142 0.36 20.22 -11.42
#